data_AF-A0A939D7X1-F1
#
_entry.id   AF-A0A939D7X1-F1
#
_cell.length_a   1.000
_cell.length_b   1.000
_cell.length_c   1.000
_cell.angle_alpha   90.00
_cell.angle_beta   90.00
_cell.angle_gamma   90.00
#
_symmetry.space_group_name_H-M   'P 1'
#
loop_
_entity.id
_entity.type
_entity.pdbx_description
1 polymer ?
#
loop_
_entity_poly.entity_id
_entity_poly.type
_entity_poly.pdbx_seq_one_letter_code
_entity_poly.pdbx_strand_id
1 'polypeptide(L)'
;MNVYDAARELATAIKNSEELKQYEDIKAQVSQHGELTDMLNDFQAKQIEMQTRQMLGQEMDEEFTSQIQQLYGIMMADPLAAQYLQAELRFSLMMNDVYKILGEVISLGNQQ
;
A
#
# COMPACT_ATOMS: atom_id res chain seq x y z
N MET A 1 11.57 -15.38 -24.87
CA MET A 1 11.02 -14.39 -23.93
C MET A 1 12.14 -13.45 -23.54
N ASN A 2 12.04 -12.17 -23.89
CA ASN A 2 12.98 -11.14 -23.43
C ASN A 2 12.51 -10.53 -22.08
N VAL A 3 13.30 -9.63 -21.47
CA VAL A 3 12.97 -9.02 -20.17
C VAL A 3 11.66 -8.21 -20.19
N TYR A 4 11.32 -7.57 -21.31
CA TYR A 4 10.07 -6.82 -21.45
C TYR A 4 8.86 -7.75 -21.58
N ASP A 5 9.01 -8.87 -22.29
CA ASP A 5 7.98 -9.91 -22.37
C ASP A 5 7.70 -10.46 -20.97
N ALA A 6 8.74 -10.82 -20.22
CA ALA A 6 8.63 -11.32 -18.84
C ALA A 6 7.98 -10.28 -17.91
N ALA A 7 8.32 -8.99 -18.05
CA ALA A 7 7.69 -7.93 -17.28
C ALA A 7 6.19 -7.77 -17.58
N ARG A 8 5.77 -7.96 -18.85
CA ARG A 8 4.35 -7.95 -19.24
C ARG A 8 3.60 -9.16 -18.68
N GLU A 9 4.23 -10.32 -18.66
CA GLU A 9 3.68 -11.53 -18.04
C GLU A 9 3.52 -11.33 -16.53
N LEU A 10 4.53 -10.80 -15.83
CA LEU A 10 4.45 -10.45 -14.41
C LEU A 10 3.34 -9.44 -14.14
N ALA A 11 3.23 -8.37 -14.95
CA ALA A 11 2.14 -7.40 -14.81
C ALA A 11 0.76 -8.05 -15.00
N THR A 12 0.65 -9.01 -15.92
CA THR A 12 -0.59 -9.77 -16.14
C THR A 12 -0.91 -10.70 -14.97
N ALA A 13 0.12 -11.34 -14.39
CA ALA A 13 -0.03 -12.19 -13.20
C ALA A 13 -0.48 -11.36 -11.99
N ILE A 14 0.15 -10.21 -11.73
CA ILE A 14 -0.25 -9.28 -10.66
C ILE A 14 -1.70 -8.82 -10.87
N LYS A 15 -2.07 -8.42 -12.10
CA LYS A 15 -3.44 -8.03 -12.42
C LYS A 15 -4.47 -9.13 -12.14
N ASN A 16 -4.07 -10.39 -12.31
CA ASN A 16 -4.95 -11.53 -12.11
C ASN A 16 -4.86 -12.14 -10.71
N SER A 17 -3.96 -11.65 -9.85
CA SER A 17 -3.79 -12.09 -8.47
C SER A 17 -5.08 -11.91 -7.67
N GLU A 18 -5.29 -12.81 -6.71
CA GLU A 18 -6.44 -12.73 -5.82
C GLU A 18 -6.32 -11.50 -4.92
N GLU A 19 -5.11 -11.17 -4.50
CA GLU A 19 -4.76 -10.03 -3.65
C GLU A 19 -5.17 -8.70 -4.29
N LEU A 20 -4.82 -8.47 -5.57
CA LEU A 20 -5.20 -7.24 -6.25
C LEU A 20 -6.72 -7.18 -6.49
N LYS A 21 -7.34 -8.29 -6.91
CA LYS A 21 -8.78 -8.34 -7.16
C LYS A 21 -9.58 -8.05 -5.90
N GLN A 22 -9.23 -8.69 -4.78
CA GLN A 22 -9.87 -8.44 -3.49
C GLN A 22 -9.69 -6.98 -3.04
N TYR A 23 -8.48 -6.43 -3.22
CA TYR A 23 -8.23 -5.03 -2.92
C TYR A 23 -9.07 -4.08 -3.78
N GLU A 24 -9.15 -4.30 -5.08
CA GLU A 24 -9.97 -3.49 -6.00
C GLU A 24 -11.47 -3.59 -5.69
N ASP A 25 -11.97 -4.80 -5.40
CA ASP A 25 -13.37 -5.04 -5.07
C ASP A 25 -13.78 -4.33 -3.76
N ILE A 26 -12.95 -4.40 -2.72
CA ILE A 26 -13.22 -3.72 -1.45
C ILE A 26 -13.08 -2.21 -1.62
N LYS A 27 -12.08 -1.74 -2.38
CA LYS A 27 -11.93 -0.31 -2.71
C LYS A 27 -13.17 0.23 -3.43
N ALA A 28 -13.73 -0.52 -4.37
CA ALA A 28 -14.95 -0.13 -5.08
C ALA A 28 -16.17 -0.07 -4.15
N GLN A 29 -16.24 -0.94 -3.14
CA GLN A 29 -17.29 -0.89 -2.11
C GLN A 29 -17.12 0.35 -1.22
N VAL A 30 -15.93 0.61 -0.69
CA VAL A 30 -15.69 1.80 0.14
C VAL A 30 -16.00 3.09 -0.61
N SER A 31 -15.66 3.14 -1.92
CA SER A 31 -15.91 4.31 -2.78
C SER A 31 -17.39 4.69 -2.91
N GLN A 32 -18.31 3.77 -2.56
CA GLN A 32 -19.76 4.04 -2.54
C GLN A 32 -20.21 4.73 -1.24
N HIS A 33 -19.34 4.78 -0.22
CA HIS A 33 -19.57 5.42 1.07
C HIS A 33 -18.71 6.69 1.16
N GLY A 34 -19.33 7.86 0.98
CA GLY A 34 -18.61 9.14 0.95
C GLY A 34 -17.73 9.40 2.17
N GLU A 35 -18.27 9.21 3.38
CA GLU A 35 -17.52 9.43 4.62
C GLU A 35 -16.32 8.50 4.77
N LEU A 36 -16.47 7.21 4.44
CA LEU A 36 -15.37 6.24 4.48
C LEU A 36 -14.31 6.55 3.40
N THR A 37 -14.75 7.01 2.23
CA THR A 37 -13.86 7.42 1.14
C THR A 37 -13.00 8.61 1.55
N ASP A 38 -13.60 9.62 2.18
CA ASP A 38 -12.90 10.80 2.67
C ASP A 38 -11.89 10.42 3.76
N MET A 39 -12.29 9.55 4.69
CA MET A 39 -11.42 9.02 5.74
C MET A 39 -10.21 8.25 5.17
N LEU A 40 -10.44 7.41 4.15
CA LEU A 40 -9.38 6.69 3.45
C LEU A 40 -8.40 7.61 2.73
N ASN A 41 -8.92 8.62 2.03
CA ASN A 41 -8.10 9.57 1.30
C ASN A 41 -7.22 10.38 2.26
N ASP A 42 -7.77 10.80 3.41
CA ASP A 42 -7.00 11.48 4.45
C ASP A 42 -5.90 10.57 5.02
N PHE A 43 -6.22 9.31 5.28
CA PHE A 43 -5.25 8.33 5.77
C PHE A 43 -4.10 8.10 4.77
N GLN A 44 -4.41 7.94 3.49
CA GLN A 44 -3.40 7.78 2.44
C GLN A 44 -2.53 9.02 2.26
N ALA A 45 -3.13 10.22 2.28
CA ALA A 45 -2.39 11.47 2.19
C ALA A 45 -1.40 11.62 3.34
N LYS A 46 -1.84 11.34 4.58
CA LYS A 46 -0.98 11.37 5.77
C LYS A 46 0.12 10.30 5.73
N GLN A 47 -0.15 9.10 5.23
CA GLN A 47 0.89 8.09 5.03
C GLN A 47 1.97 8.53 4.04
N ILE A 48 1.58 9.12 2.91
CA ILE A 48 2.52 9.62 1.90
C ILE A 48 3.36 10.75 2.48
N GLU A 49 2.74 11.66 3.21
CA GLU A 49 3.45 12.73 3.92
C GLU A 49 4.43 12.17 4.95
N MET A 50 4.02 11.17 5.73
CA MET A 50 4.89 10.46 6.68
C MET A 50 6.13 9.90 5.99
N GLN A 51 5.95 9.15 4.90
CA GLN A 51 7.05 8.57 4.13
C GLN A 51 7.95 9.65 3.54
N THR A 52 7.38 10.73 3.02
CA THR A 52 8.14 11.85 2.45
C THR A 52 9.02 12.52 3.50
N ARG A 53 8.46 12.81 4.69
CA ARG A 53 9.21 13.41 5.81
C ARG A 53 10.37 12.50 6.25
N GLN A 54 10.12 11.20 6.36
CA GLN A 54 11.14 10.20 6.68
C GLN A 54 12.25 10.16 5.61
N MET A 55 11.90 10.19 4.33
CA MET A 55 12.88 10.24 3.23
C MET A 55 13.73 11.52 3.25
N LEU A 56 13.16 12.65 3.65
CA LEU A 56 13.86 13.93 3.78
C LEU A 56 14.66 14.07 5.09
N GLY A 57 14.64 13.05 5.96
CA GLY A 57 15.30 13.08 7.26
C GLY A 57 14.70 14.12 8.22
N GLN A 58 13.44 14.51 8.02
CA GLN A 58 12.74 15.45 8.88
C GLN A 58 12.25 14.73 10.14
N GLU A 59 12.32 15.41 11.29
CA GLU A 59 11.74 14.88 12.52
C GLU A 59 10.23 14.71 12.37
N MET A 60 9.76 13.54 12.74
CA MET A 60 8.34 13.23 12.80
C MET A 60 7.75 13.90 14.01
N ASP A 61 6.75 14.75 13.78
CA ASP A 61 5.97 15.33 14.87
C ASP A 61 5.17 14.22 15.57
N GLU A 62 5.24 14.19 16.90
CA GLU A 62 4.46 13.28 17.73
C GLU A 62 2.95 13.51 17.54
N GLU A 63 2.54 14.76 17.33
CA GLU A 63 1.14 15.10 17.06
C GLU A 63 0.68 14.45 15.74
N PHE A 64 1.48 14.57 14.68
CA PHE A 64 1.17 13.98 13.38
C PHE A 64 1.10 12.45 13.45
N THR A 65 2.03 11.82 14.17
CA THR A 65 2.03 10.37 14.38
C THR A 65 0.77 9.93 15.15
N SER A 66 0.38 10.68 16.17
CA SER A 66 -0.84 10.45 16.94
C SER A 66 -2.10 10.56 16.07
N GLN A 67 -2.18 11.55 15.18
CA GLN A 67 -3.30 11.69 14.24
C GLN A 67 -3.46 10.46 13.33
N ILE A 68 -2.36 9.94 12.77
CA ILE A 68 -2.40 8.72 11.94
C ILE A 68 -2.88 7.52 12.76
N GLN A 69 -2.39 7.35 13.99
CA GLN A 69 -2.79 6.26 14.87
C GLN A 69 -4.28 6.33 15.24
N GLN A 70 -4.79 7.52 15.54
CA GLN A 70 -6.21 7.73 15.82
C GLN A 70 -7.07 7.41 14.60
N LEU A 71 -6.69 7.90 13.42
CA LEU A 71 -7.39 7.65 12.17
C LEU A 71 -7.44 6.14 11.85
N TYR A 72 -6.31 5.45 12.02
CA TYR A 72 -6.24 4.01 11.90
C TYR A 72 -7.18 3.30 12.89
N GLY A 73 -7.22 3.75 14.15
CA GLY A 73 -8.12 3.19 15.17
C GLY A 73 -9.61 3.35 14.81
N ILE A 74 -9.99 4.51 14.27
CA ILE A 74 -11.36 4.78 13.81
C ILE A 74 -11.70 3.86 12.63
N MET A 75 -10.80 3.75 11.64
CA MET A 75 -11.00 2.89 10.47
C MET A 75 -11.09 1.41 10.85
N MET A 76 -10.33 0.95 11.83
CA MET A 76 -10.40 -0.44 12.32
C MET A 76 -11.72 -0.76 13.05
N ALA A 77 -12.44 0.26 13.53
CA ALA A 77 -13.75 0.07 14.15
C ALA A 77 -14.88 -0.09 13.11
N ASP A 78 -14.69 0.42 11.88
CA ASP A 78 -15.62 0.21 10.77
C ASP A 78 -15.30 -1.10 10.03
N PRO A 79 -16.26 -2.04 9.90
CA PRO A 79 -15.99 -3.34 9.28
C PRO A 79 -15.52 -3.28 7.83
N LEU A 80 -15.97 -2.29 7.05
CA LEU A 80 -15.64 -2.16 5.64
C LEU A 80 -14.27 -1.50 5.48
N ALA A 81 -13.96 -0.48 6.27
CA ALA A 81 -12.62 0.12 6.30
C ALA A 81 -11.56 -0.85 6.85
N ALA A 82 -11.89 -1.66 7.87
CA ALA A 82 -11.00 -2.71 8.36
C ALA A 82 -10.69 -3.77 7.28
N GLN A 83 -11.71 -4.18 6.50
CA GLN A 83 -11.52 -5.07 5.36
C GLN A 83 -10.64 -4.44 4.29
N TYR A 84 -10.81 -3.15 4.02
CA TYR A 84 -9.96 -2.41 3.08
C TYR A 84 -8.49 -2.43 3.52
N LEU A 85 -8.21 -2.08 4.77
CA LEU A 85 -6.86 -2.06 5.33
C LEU A 85 -6.22 -3.46 5.27
N GLN A 86 -6.99 -4.51 5.55
CA GLN A 86 -6.50 -5.89 5.46
C GLN A 86 -6.18 -6.30 4.02
N ALA A 87 -7.04 -5.94 3.06
CA ALA A 87 -6.82 -6.24 1.65
C ALA A 87 -5.59 -5.47 1.11
N GLU A 88 -5.43 -4.20 1.49
CA GLU A 88 -4.26 -3.38 1.16
C GLU A 88 -2.97 -4.00 1.72
N LEU A 89 -2.97 -4.43 2.98
CA LEU A 89 -1.81 -5.08 3.59
C LEU A 89 -1.42 -6.36 2.85
N ARG A 90 -2.39 -7.22 2.51
CA ARG A 90 -2.12 -8.46 1.76
C ARG A 90 -1.50 -8.18 0.40
N PHE A 91 -2.06 -7.24 -0.35
CA PHE A 91 -1.51 -6.83 -1.64
C PHE A 91 -0.10 -6.24 -1.50
N SER A 92 0.12 -5.40 -0.49
CA SER A 92 1.43 -4.80 -0.19
C SER A 92 2.50 -5.85 0.13
N LEU A 93 2.16 -6.87 0.93
CA LEU A 93 3.07 -7.98 1.25
C LEU A 93 3.46 -8.77 -0.01
N MET A 94 2.48 -9.16 -0.83
CA MET A 94 2.75 -9.84 -2.11
C MET A 94 3.68 -9.00 -2.99
N MET A 95 3.40 -7.69 -3.14
CA MET A 95 4.24 -6.80 -3.95
C MET A 95 5.64 -6.61 -3.37
N ASN A 96 5.77 -6.56 -2.04
CA ASN A 96 7.07 -6.47 -1.37
C ASN A 96 7.95 -7.68 -1.70
N ASP A 97 7.37 -8.88 -1.73
CA ASP A 97 8.11 -10.09 -2.10
C ASP A 97 8.48 -10.10 -3.59
N VAL A 98 7.60 -9.62 -4.47
CA VAL A 98 7.95 -9.40 -5.89
C VAL A 98 9.12 -8.41 -6.01
N TYR A 99 9.10 -7.29 -5.29
CA TYR A 99 10.19 -6.31 -5.31
C TYR A 99 11.50 -6.87 -4.77
N LYS A 100 11.48 -7.73 -3.76
CA LYS A 100 12.69 -8.41 -3.27
C LYS A 100 13.30 -9.30 -4.34
N ILE A 101 12.50 -10.15 -5.00
CA ILE A 101 12.96 -11.03 -6.08
C ILE A 101 13.61 -10.23 -7.21
N LEU A 102 12.98 -9.12 -7.61
CA LEU A 102 13.55 -8.21 -8.62
C LEU A 102 14.82 -7.50 -8.11
N GLY A 103 14.80 -7.10 -6.83
CA GLY A 103 15.90 -6.42 -6.15
C GLY A 103 17.15 -7.27 -6.01
N GLU A 104 17.04 -8.58 -5.77
CA GLU A 104 18.19 -9.50 -5.68
C GLU A 104 19.10 -9.45 -6.92
N VAL A 105 18.51 -9.28 -8.10
CA VAL A 105 19.26 -9.20 -9.36
C VAL A 105 19.91 -7.81 -9.54
N ILE A 106 19.26 -6.76 -9.04
CA ILE A 106 19.74 -5.37 -9.13
C ILE A 106 20.81 -5.09 -8.06
N SER A 107 20.70 -5.73 -6.89
CA SER A 107 21.58 -5.55 -5.73
C SER A 107 22.93 -6.27 -5.83
N LEU A 108 23.25 -6.93 -6.95
CA LEU A 108 24.61 -7.40 -7.31
C LEU A 108 25.60 -6.24 -7.63
N GLY A 109 25.43 -5.08 -6.98
CA GLY A 109 26.27 -3.89 -7.13
C GLY A 109 26.68 -3.20 -5.83
N ASN A 110 26.16 -3.58 -4.67
CA ASN A 110 26.55 -2.99 -3.38
C ASN A 110 27.36 -3.97 -2.53
N GLN A 111 28.54 -4.34 -3.03
CA GLN A 111 29.70 -4.56 -2.18
C GLN A 111 30.61 -3.33 -2.31
N GLN A 112 30.43 -2.36 -1.41
CA GLN A 112 31.49 -1.46 -0.92
C GLN A 112 31.22 -1.17 0.56
#